data_AF-A0A3N2RKZ0-F1
#
_entry.id   AF-A0A3N2RKZ0-F1
#
_cell.length_a   1.000
_cell.length_b   1.000
_cell.length_c   1.000
_cell.angle_alpha   90.00
_cell.angle_beta   90.00
_cell.angle_gamma   90.00
#
_symmetry.space_group_name_H-M   'P 1'
#
loop_
_entity.id
_entity.type
_entity.pdbx_description
1 polymer ?
#
loop_
_entity_poly.entity_id
_entity_poly.type
_entity_poly.pdbx_seq_one_letter_code
_entity_poly.pdbx_strand_id
1 'polypeptide(L)'
;MRGRPRCADSAMPSFVLSSSALPSFALSSSAHRMTEPRPDLTALLQRAHAAIAQARDVEAVRLLQRVLECDPDNLHAQYLLAIQHAQLGLYDRAEQRLRAVLARLPGFVVARFQLAQLLLMRGIASDARQWLRPVLDAPAPLGDYARALDAAAAGDAARACALIETAQRLPQPIPELAADMDRLLASLRAAPANAAGGTSAPMRPARVAAT
;
A
#
# COMPACT_ATOMS: atom_id res chain seq x y z
N MET A 1 22.45 -77.86 23.20
CA MET A 1 21.47 -78.32 22.18
C MET A 1 21.55 -77.40 20.98
N ARG A 2 21.70 -78.00 19.78
CA ARG A 2 21.24 -77.60 18.42
C ARG A 2 21.07 -76.09 18.12
N GLY A 3 21.66 -75.49 17.08
CA GLY A 3 22.19 -76.08 15.85
C GLY A 3 23.09 -75.15 15.02
N ARG A 4 23.82 -75.79 14.11
CA ARG A 4 24.54 -75.21 12.96
C ARG A 4 23.55 -75.04 11.76
N PRO A 5 24.02 -74.75 10.53
CA PRO A 5 24.48 -73.48 9.93
C PRO A 5 23.69 -73.19 8.62
N ARG A 6 24.06 -72.19 7.80
CA ARG A 6 24.28 -72.32 6.33
C ARG A 6 24.39 -70.98 5.58
N CYS A 7 25.41 -70.96 4.71
CA CYS A 7 25.51 -70.40 3.34
C CYS A 7 25.29 -68.89 3.15
N ALA A 8 26.04 -68.17 2.31
CA ALA A 8 26.75 -68.55 1.09
C ALA A 8 27.98 -67.60 0.91
N ASP A 9 29.09 -68.07 0.33
CA ASP A 9 29.55 -67.74 -1.03
C ASP A 9 29.62 -66.23 -1.34
N SER A 10 30.67 -65.65 -1.90
CA SER A 10 31.83 -66.20 -2.59
C SER A 10 32.79 -65.06 -2.94
N ALA A 11 34.00 -65.49 -3.30
CA ALA A 11 35.21 -64.78 -3.63
C ALA A 11 35.14 -63.80 -4.83
N MET A 12 35.84 -62.66 -4.67
CA MET A 12 36.86 -62.08 -5.59
C MET A 12 36.41 -61.52 -6.98
N PRO A 13 37.28 -60.82 -7.73
CA PRO A 13 38.22 -59.75 -7.36
C PRO A 13 38.18 -58.53 -8.32
N SER A 14 39.01 -57.55 -7.98
CA SER A 14 39.44 -56.36 -8.73
C SER A 14 39.67 -56.56 -10.23
N PHE A 15 39.16 -55.64 -11.05
CA PHE A 15 39.59 -55.44 -12.43
C PHE A 15 40.27 -54.07 -12.60
N VAL A 16 41.45 -54.13 -13.22
CA VAL A 16 42.42 -53.06 -13.41
C VAL A 16 42.11 -52.27 -14.70
N LEU A 17 42.58 -51.03 -14.73
CA LEU A 17 42.52 -50.02 -15.79
C LEU A 17 42.74 -50.53 -17.22
N SER A 18 42.06 -49.90 -18.19
CA SER A 18 42.64 -49.66 -19.51
C SER A 18 42.14 -48.36 -20.13
N SER A 19 43.05 -47.73 -20.87
CA SER A 19 43.09 -46.36 -21.36
C SER A 19 42.77 -46.32 -22.86
N SER A 20 41.92 -45.38 -23.31
CA SER A 20 42.04 -44.74 -24.64
C SER A 20 41.02 -43.60 -24.86
N ALA A 21 41.55 -42.37 -24.89
CA ALA A 21 41.28 -41.26 -25.82
C ALA A 21 39.85 -40.80 -26.21
N LEU A 22 39.47 -39.60 -25.69
CA LEU A 22 38.97 -38.35 -26.32
C LEU A 22 37.82 -38.36 -27.36
N PRO A 23 36.93 -37.32 -27.45
CA PRO A 23 37.30 -35.89 -27.32
C PRO A 23 36.37 -34.96 -26.51
N SER A 24 36.94 -33.81 -26.18
CA SER A 24 36.28 -32.58 -25.73
C SER A 24 35.11 -32.20 -26.64
N PHE A 25 33.88 -32.34 -26.14
CA PHE A 25 32.76 -31.55 -26.60
C PHE A 25 32.59 -30.37 -25.66
N ALA A 26 33.13 -29.23 -26.09
CA ALA A 26 32.67 -27.95 -25.63
C ALA A 26 31.18 -27.83 -26.00
N LEU A 27 30.31 -27.93 -24.99
CA LEU A 27 29.04 -27.22 -25.03
C LEU A 27 29.11 -26.22 -23.90
N SER A 28 29.41 -24.98 -24.29
CA SER A 28 28.96 -23.80 -23.60
C SER A 28 27.55 -24.03 -23.07
N SER A 29 27.43 -24.36 -21.78
CA SER A 29 26.27 -23.89 -21.05
C SER A 29 26.56 -22.44 -20.70
N SER A 30 26.59 -21.62 -21.75
CA SER A 30 26.05 -20.28 -21.67
C SER A 30 24.62 -20.48 -21.22
N ALA A 31 24.44 -20.65 -19.91
CA ALA A 31 23.18 -20.35 -19.28
C ALA A 31 22.97 -18.89 -19.65
N HIS A 32 22.27 -18.71 -20.77
CA HIS A 32 21.46 -17.56 -21.04
C HIS A 32 20.72 -17.33 -19.73
N ARG A 33 21.29 -16.48 -18.86
CA ARG A 33 20.45 -15.64 -18.03
C ARG A 33 19.65 -14.95 -19.08
N MET A 34 18.48 -15.52 -19.36
CA MET A 34 17.34 -14.83 -19.87
C MET A 34 17.38 -13.54 -19.07
N THR A 35 17.91 -12.49 -19.69
CA THR A 35 17.72 -11.14 -19.20
C THR A 35 16.24 -10.96 -19.37
N GLU A 36 15.47 -11.50 -18.41
CA GLU A 36 14.10 -11.11 -18.17
C GLU A 36 14.18 -9.59 -18.25
N PRO A 37 13.57 -8.98 -19.27
CA PRO A 37 13.64 -7.54 -19.42
C PRO A 37 13.15 -7.01 -18.08
N ARG A 38 14.02 -6.26 -17.38
CA ARG A 38 13.65 -5.69 -16.08
C ARG A 38 12.28 -5.06 -16.28
N PRO A 39 11.26 -5.53 -15.57
CA PRO A 39 9.91 -5.11 -15.86
C PRO A 39 9.87 -3.60 -15.71
N ASP A 40 9.37 -2.91 -16.74
CA ASP A 40 9.31 -1.45 -16.72
C ASP A 40 8.44 -1.01 -15.54
N LEU A 41 9.10 -0.46 -14.52
CA LEU A 41 8.44 0.00 -13.29
C LEU A 41 7.42 1.07 -13.60
N THR A 42 7.67 1.89 -14.62
CA THR A 42 6.74 2.92 -15.09
C THR A 42 5.47 2.28 -15.61
N ALA A 43 5.58 1.32 -16.54
CA ALA A 43 4.43 0.59 -17.06
C ALA A 43 3.68 -0.20 -15.96
N LEU A 44 4.40 -0.78 -14.99
CA LEU A 44 3.77 -1.45 -13.85
C LEU A 44 2.98 -0.48 -12.95
N LEU A 45 3.55 0.69 -12.66
CA LEU A 45 2.87 1.74 -11.88
C LEU A 45 1.65 2.27 -12.62
N GLN A 46 1.76 2.56 -13.92
CA GLN A 46 0.63 2.99 -14.74
C GLN A 46 -0.51 1.96 -14.76
N ARG A 47 -0.17 0.67 -14.87
CA ARG A 47 -1.17 -0.41 -14.74
C ARG A 47 -1.77 -0.48 -13.35
N ALA A 48 -0.97 -0.27 -12.29
CA ALA A 48 -1.47 -0.22 -10.93
C ALA A 48 -2.46 0.95 -10.76
N HIS A 49 -2.13 2.15 -11.26
CA HIS A 49 -3.04 3.30 -11.26
C HIS A 49 -4.34 3.02 -12.01
N ALA A 50 -4.26 2.38 -13.18
CA ALA A 50 -5.46 1.98 -13.92
C ALA A 50 -6.32 0.96 -13.15
N ALA A 51 -5.69 -0.04 -12.53
CA ALA A 51 -6.40 -1.02 -11.69
C ALA A 51 -7.07 -0.36 -10.47
N ILE A 52 -6.38 0.62 -9.86
CA ILE A 52 -6.91 1.49 -8.80
C ILE A 52 -8.12 2.26 -9.34
N ALA A 53 -8.01 3.00 -10.45
CA ALA A 53 -9.14 3.75 -11.00
C ALA A 53 -10.38 2.85 -11.27
N GLN A 54 -10.15 1.58 -11.63
CA GLN A 54 -11.20 0.63 -11.97
C GLN A 54 -11.68 -0.25 -10.81
N ALA A 55 -11.28 0.04 -9.56
CA ALA A 55 -11.67 -0.73 -8.39
C ALA A 55 -11.31 -2.22 -8.40
N ARG A 56 -10.21 -2.54 -9.08
CA ARG A 56 -9.63 -3.88 -9.09
C ARG A 56 -8.58 -3.99 -7.97
N ASP A 57 -9.04 -3.95 -6.73
CA ASP A 57 -8.20 -3.82 -5.53
C ASP A 57 -7.11 -4.90 -5.46
N VAL A 58 -7.47 -6.16 -5.75
CA VAL A 58 -6.55 -7.30 -5.75
C VAL A 58 -5.46 -7.16 -6.82
N GLU A 59 -5.84 -6.73 -8.03
CA GLU A 59 -4.90 -6.52 -9.13
C GLU A 59 -3.94 -5.38 -8.81
N ALA A 60 -4.46 -4.26 -8.29
CA ALA A 60 -3.66 -3.12 -7.87
C ALA A 60 -2.60 -3.50 -6.81
N VAL A 61 -3.00 -4.22 -5.76
CA VAL A 61 -2.08 -4.69 -4.72
C VAL A 61 -0.98 -5.57 -5.31
N ARG A 62 -1.34 -6.54 -6.16
CA ARG A 62 -0.37 -7.43 -6.81
C ARG A 62 0.63 -6.65 -7.68
N LEU A 63 0.15 -5.69 -8.46
CA LEU A 63 1.01 -4.87 -9.32
C LEU A 63 1.97 -4.00 -8.49
N LEU A 64 1.49 -3.39 -7.41
CA LEU A 64 2.31 -2.57 -6.50
C LEU A 64 3.34 -3.41 -5.76
N GLN A 65 3.00 -4.63 -5.36
CA GLN A 65 3.96 -5.57 -4.76
C GLN A 65 5.08 -5.91 -5.73
N ARG A 66 4.77 -6.18 -7.01
CA ARG A 66 5.79 -6.42 -8.04
C ARG A 66 6.72 -5.23 -8.25
N VAL A 67 6.20 -4.00 -8.16
CA VAL A 67 7.04 -2.79 -8.21
C VAL A 67 8.01 -2.79 -7.03
N LEU A 68 7.53 -3.07 -5.82
CA LEU A 68 8.36 -3.10 -4.61
C LEU A 68 9.33 -4.29 -4.53
N GLU A 69 9.05 -5.40 -5.21
CA GLU A 69 10.00 -6.51 -5.39
C GLU A 69 11.20 -6.09 -6.24
N CYS A 70 10.96 -5.22 -7.24
CA CYS A 70 12.00 -4.74 -8.13
C CYS A 70 12.74 -3.51 -7.56
N ASP A 71 12.01 -2.62 -6.89
CA ASP A 71 12.51 -1.41 -6.23
C ASP A 71 11.86 -1.26 -4.84
N PRO A 72 12.46 -1.85 -3.79
CA PRO A 72 11.94 -1.80 -2.43
C PRO A 72 11.84 -0.39 -1.86
N ASP A 73 12.64 0.56 -2.38
CA ASP A 73 12.73 1.93 -1.89
C ASP A 73 11.77 2.88 -2.61
N ASN A 74 10.94 2.37 -3.53
CA ASN A 74 9.95 3.17 -4.25
C ASN A 74 8.85 3.71 -3.34
N LEU A 75 9.06 4.92 -2.81
CA LEU A 75 8.15 5.54 -1.83
C LEU A 75 6.75 5.80 -2.40
N HIS A 76 6.65 6.03 -3.71
CA HIS A 76 5.36 6.20 -4.38
C HIS A 76 4.56 4.89 -4.38
N ALA A 77 5.19 3.78 -4.77
CA ALA A 77 4.56 2.47 -4.72
C ALA A 77 4.20 2.05 -3.28
N GLN A 78 5.06 2.35 -2.30
CA GLN A 78 4.76 2.12 -0.88
C GLN A 78 3.54 2.92 -0.41
N TYR A 79 3.45 4.20 -0.80
CA TYR A 79 2.30 5.06 -0.53
C TYR A 79 1.02 4.51 -1.15
N LEU A 80 1.01 4.23 -2.46
CA LEU A 80 -0.16 3.70 -3.17
C LEU A 80 -0.63 2.38 -2.56
N LEU A 81 0.32 1.51 -2.18
CA LEU A 81 0.01 0.25 -1.54
C LEU A 81 -0.60 0.47 -0.15
N ALA A 82 -0.17 1.49 0.59
CA ALA A 82 -0.79 1.85 1.87
C ALA A 82 -2.25 2.31 1.68
N ILE A 83 -2.53 3.14 0.67
CA ILE A 83 -3.90 3.55 0.34
C ILE A 83 -4.78 2.35 -0.04
N GLN A 84 -4.25 1.42 -0.84
CA GLN A 84 -4.99 0.19 -1.16
C GLN A 84 -5.24 -0.70 0.07
N HIS A 85 -4.28 -0.82 0.98
CA HIS A 85 -4.51 -1.52 2.25
C HIS A 85 -5.65 -0.87 3.05
N ALA A 86 -5.69 0.46 3.15
CA ALA A 86 -6.76 1.16 3.86
C ALA A 86 -8.13 0.96 3.20
N GLN A 87 -8.19 0.91 1.86
CA GLN A 87 -9.44 0.61 1.12
C GLN A 87 -9.96 -0.81 1.32
N LEU A 88 -9.05 -1.74 1.63
CA LEU A 88 -9.34 -3.13 1.98
C LEU A 88 -9.62 -3.31 3.48
N GLY A 89 -9.63 -2.24 4.27
CA GLY A 89 -9.83 -2.30 5.73
C GLY A 89 -8.59 -2.75 6.52
N LEU A 90 -7.45 -2.92 5.86
CA LEU A 90 -6.18 -3.34 6.48
C LEU A 90 -5.45 -2.13 7.10
N TYR A 91 -6.11 -1.48 8.05
CA TYR A 91 -5.70 -0.18 8.59
C TYR A 91 -4.33 -0.19 9.25
N ASP A 92 -3.98 -1.23 10.02
CA ASP A 92 -2.67 -1.32 10.67
C ASP A 92 -1.53 -1.36 9.64
N ARG A 93 -1.71 -2.10 8.55
CA ARG A 93 -0.72 -2.19 7.46
C ARG A 93 -0.60 -0.87 6.71
N ALA A 94 -1.72 -0.19 6.49
CA ALA A 94 -1.73 1.12 5.85
C ALA A 94 -0.98 2.15 6.69
N GLU A 95 -1.25 2.19 7.99
CA GLU A 95 -0.63 3.13 8.92
C GLU A 95 0.89 2.94 9.00
N GLN A 96 1.35 1.70 9.17
CA GLN A 96 2.77 1.37 9.21
C GLN A 96 3.49 1.84 7.94
N ARG A 97 2.90 1.59 6.77
CA ARG A 97 3.48 2.01 5.49
C ARG A 97 3.48 3.53 5.32
N LEU A 98 2.40 4.22 5.67
CA LEU A 98 2.35 5.68 5.60
C LEU A 98 3.38 6.34 6.53
N ARG A 99 3.56 5.81 7.75
CA ARG A 99 4.60 6.29 8.67
C ARG A 99 6.01 6.06 8.11
N ALA A 100 6.26 4.90 7.51
CA ALA A 100 7.54 4.62 6.86
C ALA A 100 7.84 5.58 5.69
N VAL A 101 6.82 5.87 4.85
CA VAL A 101 6.93 6.85 3.77
C VAL A 101 7.24 8.24 4.33
N LEU A 102 6.53 8.68 5.38
CA LEU A 102 6.72 10.00 5.99
C LEU A 102 8.04 10.14 6.75
N ALA A 103 8.61 9.04 7.26
CA ALA A 103 9.93 9.04 7.87
C ALA A 103 11.04 9.35 6.83
N ARG A 104 10.84 8.94 5.58
CA ARG A 104 11.78 9.19 4.48
C ARG A 104 11.48 10.48 3.71
N LEU A 105 10.20 10.82 3.56
CA LEU A 105 9.72 12.05 2.93
C LEU A 105 8.80 12.83 3.88
N PRO A 106 9.36 13.55 4.86
CA PRO A 106 8.58 14.33 5.82
C PRO A 106 7.81 15.48 5.18
N GLY A 107 8.16 15.89 3.95
CA GLY A 107 7.46 16.90 3.17
C GLY A 107 6.27 16.36 2.36
N PHE A 108 5.97 15.05 2.39
CA PHE A 108 4.91 14.48 1.58
C PHE A 108 3.52 14.78 2.18
N VAL A 109 3.01 15.98 1.87
CA VAL A 109 1.76 16.53 2.43
C VAL A 109 0.58 15.58 2.22
N VAL A 110 0.47 14.98 1.03
CA VAL A 110 -0.63 14.05 0.72
C VAL A 110 -0.56 12.77 1.57
N ALA A 111 0.62 12.17 1.75
CA ALA A 111 0.75 10.99 2.62
C ALA A 111 0.43 11.31 4.09
N ARG A 112 0.80 12.52 4.54
CA ARG A 112 0.49 12.99 5.89
C ARG A 112 -1.02 13.18 6.09
N PHE A 113 -1.67 13.78 5.11
CA PHE A 113 -3.12 13.94 5.09
C PHE A 113 -3.84 12.59 5.14
N GLN A 114 -3.41 11.62 4.34
CA GLN A 114 -3.98 10.27 4.31
C GLN A 114 -3.79 9.52 5.63
N LEU A 115 -2.64 9.70 6.30
CA LEU A 115 -2.42 9.14 7.63
C LEU A 115 -3.37 9.75 8.66
N ALA A 116 -3.60 11.07 8.60
CA ALA A 116 -4.53 11.72 9.51
C ALA A 116 -5.97 11.26 9.30
N GLN A 117 -6.43 11.13 8.04
CA GLN A 117 -7.74 10.53 7.73
C GLN A 117 -7.88 9.12 8.29
N LEU A 118 -6.84 8.28 8.10
CA LEU A 118 -6.81 6.92 8.62
C LEU A 118 -6.96 6.88 10.13
N LEU A 119 -6.27 7.76 10.85
CA LEU A 119 -6.36 7.87 12.31
C LEU A 119 -7.75 8.33 12.77
N LEU A 120 -8.40 9.23 12.05
CA LEU A 120 -9.79 9.63 12.34
C LEU A 120 -10.77 8.49 12.18
N MET A 121 -10.64 7.69 11.12
CA MET A 121 -11.46 6.49 10.95
C MET A 121 -11.28 5.47 12.08
N ARG A 122 -10.08 5.41 12.66
CA ARG A 122 -9.78 4.57 13.82
C ARG A 122 -10.27 5.16 15.15
N GLY A 123 -10.82 6.38 15.14
CA GLY A 123 -11.25 7.10 16.34
C GLY A 123 -10.11 7.76 17.12
N ILE A 124 -8.90 7.82 16.57
CA ILE A 124 -7.71 8.40 17.24
C ILE A 124 -7.59 9.87 16.86
N ALA A 125 -8.54 10.68 17.32
CA ALA A 125 -8.66 12.08 16.93
C ALA A 125 -7.47 12.94 17.37
N SER A 126 -6.90 12.69 18.55
CA SER A 126 -5.75 13.44 19.06
C SER A 126 -4.55 13.39 18.12
N ASP A 127 -4.19 12.18 17.69
CA ASP A 127 -3.02 11.95 16.83
C ASP A 127 -3.29 12.49 15.43
N ALA A 128 -4.50 12.25 14.90
CA ALA A 128 -4.90 12.77 13.61
C ALA A 128 -4.68 14.28 13.49
N ARG A 129 -5.08 15.05 14.51
CA ARG A 129 -4.89 16.51 14.54
C ARG A 129 -3.42 16.93 14.50
N GLN A 130 -2.54 16.19 15.18
CA GLN A 130 -1.09 16.46 15.11
C GLN A 130 -0.55 16.29 13.69
N TRP A 131 -1.00 15.23 12.99
CA TRP A 131 -0.62 14.98 11.60
C TRP A 131 -1.31 15.95 10.63
N LEU A 132 -2.51 16.45 10.94
CA LEU A 132 -3.23 17.43 10.13
C LEU A 132 -2.65 18.84 10.22
N ARG A 133 -2.07 19.24 11.37
CA ARG A 133 -1.57 20.59 11.63
C ARG A 133 -0.70 21.18 10.50
N PRO A 134 0.35 20.50 9.99
CA PRO A 134 1.15 21.04 8.88
C PRO A 134 0.46 20.98 7.50
N VAL A 135 -0.71 20.34 7.39
CA VAL A 135 -1.52 20.28 6.16
C VAL A 135 -2.54 21.42 6.11
N LEU A 136 -2.87 22.04 7.25
CA LEU A 136 -3.85 23.13 7.34
C LEU A 136 -3.44 24.36 6.50
N ASP A 137 -2.13 24.57 6.33
CA ASP A 137 -1.56 25.67 5.55
C ASP A 137 -1.38 25.33 4.07
N ALA A 138 -1.75 24.11 3.63
CA ALA A 138 -1.69 23.72 2.23
C ALA A 138 -2.71 24.52 1.39
N PRO A 139 -2.44 24.75 0.10
CA PRO A 139 -3.40 25.42 -0.77
C PRO A 139 -4.71 24.62 -0.90
N ALA A 140 -5.79 25.33 -1.22
CA ALA A 140 -7.05 24.74 -1.60
C ALA A 140 -6.86 23.82 -2.82
N PRO A 141 -7.60 22.70 -2.93
CA PRO A 141 -8.66 22.27 -2.01
C PRO A 141 -8.18 21.42 -0.81
N LEU A 142 -6.90 21.01 -0.78
CA LEU A 142 -6.38 20.10 0.24
C LEU A 142 -6.37 20.73 1.64
N GLY A 143 -5.94 21.99 1.77
CA GLY A 143 -5.94 22.70 3.05
C GLY A 143 -7.34 22.96 3.61
N ASP A 144 -8.31 23.23 2.73
CA ASP A 144 -9.72 23.41 3.13
C ASP A 144 -10.26 22.12 3.75
N TYR A 145 -10.02 21.00 3.08
CA TYR A 145 -10.46 19.71 3.59
C TYR A 145 -9.71 19.31 4.86
N ALA A 146 -8.42 19.62 4.97
CA ALA A 146 -7.66 19.45 6.20
C ALA A 146 -8.27 20.25 7.37
N ARG A 147 -8.66 21.51 7.15
CA ARG A 147 -9.33 22.32 8.18
C ARG A 147 -10.68 21.74 8.58
N ALA A 148 -11.44 21.20 7.63
CA ALA A 148 -12.70 20.52 7.93
C ALA A 148 -12.49 19.25 8.78
N LEU A 149 -11.46 18.45 8.46
CA LEU A 149 -11.11 17.26 9.24
C LEU A 149 -10.60 17.60 10.64
N ASP A 150 -9.81 18.67 10.82
CA ASP A 150 -9.39 19.11 12.16
C ASP A 150 -10.58 19.56 13.02
N ALA A 151 -11.54 20.29 12.42
CA ALA A 151 -12.77 20.68 13.11
C ALA A 151 -13.62 19.46 13.48
N ALA A 152 -13.77 18.48 12.58
CA ALA A 152 -14.47 17.23 12.85
C ALA A 152 -13.77 16.43 13.97
N ALA A 153 -12.43 16.37 13.95
CA ALA A 153 -11.63 15.73 14.99
C ALA A 153 -11.75 16.43 16.36
N ALA A 154 -12.02 17.73 16.38
CA ALA A 154 -12.29 18.50 17.59
C ALA A 154 -13.72 18.31 18.12
N GLY A 155 -14.58 17.56 17.41
CA GLY A 155 -15.99 17.39 17.74
C GLY A 155 -16.88 18.55 17.28
N ASP A 156 -16.34 19.52 16.54
CA ASP A 156 -17.08 20.67 16.04
C ASP A 156 -17.65 20.37 14.65
N ALA A 157 -18.69 19.53 14.63
CA ALA A 157 -19.37 19.11 13.40
C ALA A 157 -19.99 20.29 12.63
N ALA A 158 -20.47 21.32 13.35
CA ALA A 158 -21.05 22.51 12.73
C ALA A 158 -20.00 23.29 11.93
N ARG A 159 -18.83 23.54 12.53
CA ARG A 159 -17.72 24.19 11.84
C ARG A 159 -17.18 23.36 10.69
N ALA A 160 -17.05 22.04 10.87
CA ALA A 160 -16.60 21.14 9.81
C ALA A 160 -17.53 21.19 8.59
N CYS A 161 -18.86 21.14 8.80
CA CYS A 161 -19.85 21.28 7.73
C CYS A 161 -19.70 22.62 6.99
N ALA A 162 -19.62 23.73 7.74
CA ALA A 162 -19.49 25.06 7.14
C ALA A 162 -18.22 25.19 6.28
N LEU A 163 -17.10 24.65 6.74
CA LEU A 163 -15.83 24.65 5.98
C LEU A 163 -15.97 23.88 4.66
N ILE A 164 -16.57 22.69 4.69
CA ILE A 164 -16.80 21.87 3.48
C ILE A 164 -17.71 22.62 2.50
N GLU A 165 -18.82 23.19 2.99
CA GLU A 165 -19.76 23.94 2.15
C GLU A 165 -19.11 25.17 1.51
N THR A 166 -18.23 25.87 2.22
CA THR A 166 -17.49 27.00 1.64
C THR A 166 -16.53 26.55 0.56
N ALA A 167 -15.84 25.44 0.77
CA ALA A 167 -14.90 24.89 -0.20
C ALA A 167 -15.61 24.38 -1.47
N GLN A 168 -16.79 23.78 -1.34
CA GLN A 168 -17.61 23.34 -2.48
C GLN A 168 -18.10 24.46 -3.40
N ARG A 169 -18.12 25.72 -2.93
CA ARG A 169 -18.46 26.88 -3.78
C ARG A 169 -17.35 27.23 -4.76
N LEU A 170 -16.14 26.73 -4.55
CA LEU A 170 -15.02 26.92 -5.46
C LEU A 170 -14.92 25.75 -6.45
N PRO A 171 -14.45 25.99 -7.69
CA PRO A 171 -14.18 24.91 -8.63
C PRO A 171 -13.24 23.88 -8.02
N GLN A 172 -13.68 22.62 -7.97
CA GLN A 172 -12.90 21.53 -7.40
C GLN A 172 -12.14 20.81 -8.51
N PRO A 173 -10.80 20.92 -8.58
CA PRO A 173 -10.01 20.28 -9.62
C PRO A 173 -9.83 18.76 -9.41
N ILE A 174 -10.07 18.27 -8.18
CA ILE A 174 -9.82 16.87 -7.81
C ILE A 174 -11.16 16.20 -7.43
N PRO A 175 -11.77 15.41 -8.32
CA PRO A 175 -13.11 14.84 -8.10
C PRO A 175 -13.16 13.85 -6.93
N GLU A 176 -12.06 13.13 -6.66
CA GLU A 176 -11.99 12.17 -5.55
C GLU A 176 -11.98 12.89 -4.21
N LEU A 177 -11.31 14.03 -4.14
CA LEU A 177 -11.29 14.86 -2.94
C LEU A 177 -12.68 15.47 -2.66
N ALA A 178 -13.37 15.91 -3.71
CA ALA A 178 -14.74 16.40 -3.61
C ALA A 178 -15.69 15.30 -3.10
N ALA A 179 -15.60 14.09 -3.67
CA ALA A 179 -16.38 12.95 -3.22
C ALA A 179 -16.11 12.56 -1.76
N ASP A 180 -14.87 12.71 -1.28
CA ASP A 180 -14.52 12.53 0.13
C ASP A 180 -15.19 13.58 1.02
N MET A 181 -15.13 14.85 0.62
CA MET A 181 -15.77 15.94 1.34
C MET A 181 -17.28 15.75 1.44
N ASP A 182 -17.94 15.28 0.38
CA ASP A 182 -19.36 14.95 0.37
C ASP A 182 -19.70 13.83 1.37
N ARG A 183 -18.88 12.77 1.40
CA ARG A 183 -19.06 11.65 2.35
C ARG A 183 -18.89 12.13 3.80
N LEU A 184 -17.88 12.97 4.06
CA LEU A 184 -17.70 13.54 5.38
C LEU A 184 -18.90 14.41 5.79
N LEU A 185 -19.35 15.30 4.90
CA LEU A 185 -20.50 16.17 5.14
C LEU A 185 -21.77 15.36 5.46
N ALA A 186 -22.04 14.32 4.68
CA ALA A 186 -23.16 13.42 4.93
C ALA A 186 -23.05 12.73 6.30
N SER A 187 -21.86 12.25 6.66
CA SER A 187 -21.63 11.60 7.97
C SER A 187 -21.83 12.55 9.15
N LEU A 188 -21.35 13.80 9.04
CA LEU A 188 -21.46 14.80 10.10
C LEU A 188 -22.91 15.26 10.32
N ARG A 189 -23.71 15.33 9.25
CA ARG A 189 -25.14 15.67 9.34
C ARG A 189 -26.00 14.52 9.85
N ALA A 190 -25.61 13.28 9.57
CA ALA A 190 -26.31 12.09 10.03
C ALA A 190 -26.05 11.76 11.51
N ALA A 191 -24.90 12.18 12.05
CA ALA A 191 -24.59 12.03 13.46
C ALA A 191 -25.51 12.94 14.29
N PRO A 192 -26.36 12.40 15.20
CA PRO A 192 -27.10 13.25 16.12
C PRO A 192 -26.08 13.97 17.01
N ALA A 193 -26.35 15.24 17.35
CA ALA A 193 -25.50 16.09 18.18
C ALA A 193 -25.10 15.51 19.56
N ASN A 194 -25.60 14.31 19.91
CA ASN A 194 -25.32 13.58 21.15
C ASN A 194 -24.49 12.29 21.00
N ALA A 195 -24.01 11.92 19.81
CA ALA A 195 -23.16 10.75 19.63
C ALA A 195 -21.66 11.08 19.81
N ALA A 196 -21.28 11.61 20.97
CA ALA A 196 -19.88 11.76 21.39
C ALA A 196 -19.22 10.42 21.81
N GLY A 197 -19.68 9.29 21.28
CA GLY A 197 -19.24 7.97 21.73
C GLY A 197 -19.46 6.89 20.69
N GLY A 198 -18.42 6.64 19.89
CA GLY A 198 -18.21 5.35 19.24
C GLY A 198 -18.98 5.08 17.94
N THR A 199 -18.22 4.62 16.95
CA THR A 199 -18.65 3.99 15.69
C THR A 199 -19.20 4.90 14.59
N SER A 200 -18.31 5.71 13.99
CA SER A 200 -18.48 6.16 12.61
C SER A 200 -18.12 5.02 11.65
N ALA A 201 -19.02 4.68 10.72
CA ALA A 201 -18.73 3.72 9.65
C ALA A 201 -17.46 4.13 8.86
N PRO A 202 -16.63 3.16 8.41
CA PRO A 202 -15.34 3.46 7.82
C PRO A 202 -15.49 4.18 6.47
N MET A 203 -15.02 5.42 6.43
CA MET A 203 -14.95 6.23 5.23
C MET A 203 -13.79 5.75 4.35
N ARG A 204 -14.03 4.92 3.32
CA ARG A 204 -12.96 4.45 2.42
C ARG A 204 -12.12 5.65 1.93
N PRO A 205 -10.79 5.65 2.10
CA PRO A 205 -9.95 6.80 1.74
C PRO A 205 -9.97 7.02 0.23
N ALA A 206 -9.98 8.28 -0.23
CA ALA A 206 -9.89 8.61 -1.65
C ALA A 206 -8.73 7.90 -2.33
N ARG A 207 -9.00 7.43 -3.56
CA ARG A 207 -7.95 7.14 -4.53
C ARG A 207 -7.39 8.45 -5.02
N VAL A 208 -6.23 8.86 -4.52
CA VAL A 208 -5.47 9.91 -5.20
C VAL A 208 -4.86 9.25 -6.43
N ALA A 209 -5.46 9.47 -7.60
CA ALA A 209 -4.78 9.17 -8.85
C ALA A 209 -3.53 10.04 -8.90
N ALA A 210 -2.36 9.42 -9.00
CA ALA A 210 -1.13 10.16 -9.26
C ALA A 210 -1.17 10.59 -10.73
N THR A 211 -1.67 11.80 -10.98
CA THR A 211 -1.39 12.54 -12.21
C THR A 211 0.06 13.00 -12.21
#